data_AF-A0A6P2FX99-F1
#
_entry.id   AF-A0A6P2FX99-F1
#
_cell.length_a   1.000
_cell.length_b   1.000
_cell.length_c   1.000
_cell.angle_alpha   90.00
_cell.angle_beta   90.00
_cell.angle_gamma   90.00
#
_symmetry.space_group_name_H-M   'P 1'
#
loop_
_entity.id
_entity.type
_entity.pdbx_description
1 polymer ?
#
loop_
_entity_poly.entity_id
_entity_poly.type
_entity_poly.pdbx_seq_one_letter_code
_entity_poly.pdbx_strand_id
1 'polypeptide(L)'
;MHVGLLMVLVHSMCLLMRPAAGPSRRSIHQAEMAIARDLSPVVFRGEPDKRLRERGDWQRPWFFTEAYSQARLYTGNQEWRDPRDEPIACVLSGRAVLDLTAPDPADPQHRAIVDELMARFDDWTCRISGEPRDAWSYLEAGDLYDYEGTGSAERWNALFRIALDHADAVRVLDMTDGTNSRPAPVWVTHQRDTIRMATLGEEIGARLKQQPFEEVEAWLQAHHPQAGVLERVDRMRRPDHDQRADRVHRVVPRRNFEAMEITGAPQPVYRGVPAAYEVLPGDWIALNAQYASEHRGRGQGSFVKALPLVHPEDIFWAGSDEREFLYLPAAWRRESASREEYLRSLTPEQLRMFCDGEMASLTRYTREIRRIEDHVHRNFDPEACGMYHGPDHWARVCQHALAVSRSLGIDPLVPYIFGLVHDSQRLDDGTDPEHGPRAAAFVRERRQDLFGFLPDEAVEALALACALHSDGHTEGDAWVRACWDSDRLDLGRVDVVPDPDYLCTDYARRPDVIAAALDMSGRGGEDFIEDDHSEDRLERYGI
;
A
#
# COMPACT_ATOMS: atom_id res chain seq x y z
N MET A 1 -91.18 3.61 34.41
CA MET A 1 -90.75 4.84 33.71
C MET A 1 -89.78 4.39 32.62
N HIS A 2 -90.06 4.48 31.31
CA HIS A 2 -90.04 5.71 30.48
C HIS A 2 -88.65 6.38 30.50
N VAL A 3 -87.91 6.65 29.40
CA VAL A 3 -87.95 6.42 27.92
C VAL A 3 -86.46 6.51 27.46
N GLY A 4 -85.92 5.94 26.36
CA GLY A 4 -86.40 5.02 25.31
C GLY A 4 -85.68 5.30 23.96
N LEU A 5 -85.63 4.28 23.06
CA LEU A 5 -85.38 4.36 21.58
C LEU A 5 -84.01 4.92 21.10
N LEU A 6 -83.43 4.51 19.96
CA LEU A 6 -84.04 4.04 18.70
C LEU A 6 -83.17 3.01 17.92
N MET A 7 -83.82 2.25 17.03
CA MET A 7 -83.22 1.39 15.99
C MET A 7 -82.92 2.25 14.71
N VAL A 8 -82.47 1.78 13.53
CA VAL A 8 -82.26 0.47 12.88
C VAL A 8 -81.15 0.66 11.80
N LEU A 9 -80.27 -0.31 11.49
CA LEU A 9 -80.21 -1.05 10.20
C LEU A 9 -80.45 -0.20 8.91
N VAL A 10 -79.64 -0.24 7.83
CA VAL A 10 -79.52 -1.32 6.81
C VAL A 10 -78.42 -0.96 5.75
N HIS A 11 -77.58 -1.95 5.32
CA HIS A 11 -76.89 -2.20 4.00
C HIS A 11 -76.33 -1.04 3.10
N SER A 12 -75.32 -1.19 2.20
CA SER A 12 -74.55 -2.35 1.70
C SER A 12 -73.19 -1.97 1.03
N MET A 13 -72.25 -2.93 1.02
CA MET A 13 -71.14 -3.21 0.06
C MET A 13 -70.40 -2.10 -0.75
N CYS A 14 -69.07 -1.95 -0.56
CA CYS A 14 -67.98 -2.33 -1.51
C CYS A 14 -66.60 -1.67 -1.20
N LEU A 15 -65.51 -2.42 -1.49
CA LEU A 15 -64.08 -2.06 -1.78
C LEU A 15 -63.61 -0.58 -1.60
N LEU A 16 -62.42 -0.21 -1.10
CA LEU A 16 -61.10 -0.86 -0.89
C LEU A 16 -60.20 0.06 -0.01
N MET A 17 -59.31 -0.49 0.85
CA MET A 17 -57.87 -0.13 0.97
C MET A 17 -57.17 -0.81 2.17
N ARG A 18 -55.84 -0.99 2.07
CA ARG A 18 -54.97 -1.74 2.99
C ARG A 18 -54.18 -0.84 3.97
N PRO A 19 -53.68 -1.36 5.11
CA PRO A 19 -52.86 -0.61 6.06
C PRO A 19 -51.39 -0.47 5.62
N ALA A 20 -50.73 0.60 6.08
CA ALA A 20 -49.31 0.83 5.84
C ALA A 20 -48.42 0.02 6.80
N ALA A 21 -47.34 -0.57 6.28
CA ALA A 21 -46.36 -1.34 7.05
C ALA A 21 -45.15 -0.47 7.44
N GLY A 22 -44.75 -0.51 8.71
CA GLY A 22 -43.45 -0.01 9.17
C GLY A 22 -42.36 -1.09 9.02
N PRO A 23 -41.08 -0.72 8.81
CA PRO A 23 -40.02 -1.67 8.49
C PRO A 23 -39.69 -2.59 9.67
N SER A 24 -39.41 -3.86 9.36
CA SER A 24 -39.14 -4.89 10.37
C SER A 24 -37.78 -4.72 11.04
N ARG A 25 -37.66 -5.21 12.28
CA ARG A 25 -36.39 -5.34 13.01
C ARG A 25 -35.47 -6.31 12.26
N ARG A 26 -34.58 -5.81 11.40
CA ARG A 26 -33.34 -6.54 11.09
C ARG A 26 -32.45 -6.51 12.32
N SER A 27 -31.89 -7.67 12.67
CA SER A 27 -30.91 -7.80 13.75
C SER A 27 -29.72 -6.89 13.45
N ILE A 28 -29.42 -5.97 14.37
CA ILE A 28 -28.10 -5.34 14.42
C ILE A 28 -27.18 -6.33 15.13
N HIS A 29 -26.82 -7.41 14.43
CA HIS A 29 -25.43 -7.85 14.58
C HIS A 29 -24.58 -6.71 14.05
N GLN A 30 -23.52 -6.39 14.79
CA GLN A 30 -22.45 -5.57 14.25
C GLN A 30 -21.99 -6.28 12.98
N ALA A 31 -22.22 -5.66 11.82
CA ALA A 31 -21.46 -6.01 10.65
C ALA A 31 -20.03 -5.62 10.99
N GLU A 32 -19.20 -6.61 11.32
CA GLU A 32 -17.75 -6.43 11.41
C GLU A 32 -17.33 -5.70 10.14
N MET A 33 -16.74 -4.52 10.31
CA MET A 33 -16.38 -3.66 9.19
C MET A 33 -15.13 -4.23 8.51
N ALA A 34 -15.30 -5.35 7.82
CA ALA A 34 -14.29 -6.05 7.05
C ALA A 34 -13.53 -5.04 6.18
N ILE A 35 -12.21 -5.06 6.30
CA ILE A 35 -11.36 -4.00 5.76
C ILE A 35 -11.20 -4.19 4.25
N ALA A 36 -11.31 -3.10 3.49
CA ALA A 36 -11.11 -3.15 2.04
C ALA A 36 -9.61 -3.25 1.70
N ARG A 37 -9.28 -4.10 0.71
CA ARG A 37 -7.94 -4.27 0.13
C ARG A 37 -7.97 -3.95 -1.36
N ASP A 38 -6.81 -3.78 -1.99
CA ASP A 38 -6.77 -3.65 -3.46
C ASP A 38 -7.20 -4.97 -4.12
N LEU A 39 -8.08 -4.84 -5.11
CA LEU A 39 -8.76 -5.93 -5.81
C LEU A 39 -8.29 -6.07 -7.27
N SER A 40 -7.91 -4.95 -7.90
CA SER A 40 -7.41 -4.92 -9.27
C SER A 40 -5.93 -4.59 -9.33
N PRO A 41 -5.23 -4.92 -10.43
CA PRO A 41 -4.02 -4.19 -10.81
C PRO A 41 -4.38 -2.72 -11.10
N VAL A 42 -3.40 -1.92 -11.53
CA VAL A 42 -3.69 -0.60 -12.11
C VAL A 42 -4.51 -0.79 -13.37
N VAL A 43 -5.71 -0.22 -13.39
CA VAL A 43 -6.66 -0.25 -14.49
C VAL A 43 -6.90 1.17 -15.00
N PHE A 44 -7.16 1.30 -16.30
CA PHE A 44 -7.27 2.57 -16.98
C PHE A 44 -8.70 2.83 -17.44
N ARG A 45 -9.15 4.08 -17.35
CA ARG A 45 -10.44 4.53 -17.88
C ARG A 45 -10.28 5.80 -18.71
N GLY A 46 -10.81 5.79 -19.93
CA GLY A 46 -10.97 7.00 -20.71
C GLY A 46 -12.17 7.82 -20.20
N GLU A 47 -11.95 9.10 -19.92
CA GLU A 47 -12.99 10.08 -19.59
C GLU A 47 -12.65 11.41 -20.30
N PRO A 48 -13.64 12.19 -20.74
CA PRO A 48 -13.44 13.59 -21.06
C PRO A 48 -12.84 14.36 -19.86
N ASP A 49 -12.04 15.38 -20.15
CA ASP A 49 -11.46 16.32 -19.16
C ASP A 49 -10.57 15.69 -18.06
N LYS A 50 -10.13 14.42 -18.22
CA LYS A 50 -9.32 13.65 -17.25
C LYS A 50 -9.90 13.59 -15.82
N ARG A 51 -11.22 13.67 -15.66
CA ARG A 51 -11.88 13.60 -14.33
C ARG A 51 -12.87 12.46 -14.27
N LEU A 52 -12.69 11.57 -13.29
CA LEU A 52 -13.65 10.51 -13.01
C LEU A 52 -14.98 11.13 -12.56
N ARG A 53 -16.05 10.87 -13.31
CA ARG A 53 -17.40 11.38 -13.01
C ARG A 53 -17.87 10.88 -11.63
N GLU A 54 -18.63 11.71 -10.92
CA GLU A 54 -19.28 11.34 -9.64
C GLU A 54 -20.32 10.22 -9.79
N ARG A 55 -20.80 9.96 -11.01
CA ARG A 55 -21.76 8.89 -11.35
C ARG A 55 -21.32 8.23 -12.65
N GLY A 56 -21.31 6.89 -12.69
CA GLY A 56 -21.14 6.13 -13.93
C GLY A 56 -22.36 6.20 -14.85
N ASP A 57 -22.20 5.73 -16.09
CA ASP A 57 -23.20 5.58 -17.15
C ASP A 57 -22.82 4.34 -18.02
N TRP A 58 -23.69 3.71 -18.84
CA TRP A 58 -24.98 4.13 -19.40
C TRP A 58 -26.25 3.55 -18.74
N GLN A 59 -26.10 2.69 -17.73
CA GLN A 59 -27.05 2.69 -16.61
C GLN A 59 -26.41 2.45 -15.23
N ARG A 60 -25.18 2.96 -15.10
CA ARG A 60 -24.44 3.36 -13.88
C ARG A 60 -23.36 2.48 -13.23
N PRO A 61 -22.79 1.43 -13.85
CA PRO A 61 -21.46 0.97 -13.45
C PRO A 61 -20.35 1.85 -14.06
N TRP A 62 -19.17 1.88 -13.44
CA TRP A 62 -17.91 2.34 -14.03
C TRP A 62 -17.20 1.17 -14.69
N PHE A 63 -16.61 1.43 -15.85
CA PHE A 63 -15.81 0.49 -16.64
C PHE A 63 -14.35 0.95 -16.70
N PHE A 64 -13.42 0.01 -16.56
CA PHE A 64 -11.97 0.19 -16.70
C PHE A 64 -11.41 -0.99 -17.51
N THR A 65 -10.20 -0.86 -18.06
CA THR A 65 -9.47 -1.94 -18.74
C THR A 65 -8.04 -2.01 -18.23
N GLU A 66 -7.45 -3.20 -18.22
CA GLU A 66 -6.02 -3.36 -17.92
C GLU A 66 -5.12 -2.75 -19.02
N ALA A 67 -5.64 -2.60 -20.25
CA ALA A 67 -4.88 -2.12 -21.40
C ALA A 67 -5.02 -0.60 -21.61
N TYR A 68 -3.92 0.14 -21.44
CA TYR A 68 -3.84 1.59 -21.67
C TYR A 68 -4.26 1.98 -23.10
N SER A 69 -3.88 1.18 -24.09
CA SER A 69 -4.24 1.38 -25.50
C SER A 69 -5.75 1.26 -25.76
N GLN A 70 -6.45 0.34 -25.07
CA GLN A 70 -7.91 0.22 -25.12
C GLN A 70 -8.57 1.36 -24.35
N ALA A 71 -8.06 1.72 -23.16
CA ALA A 71 -8.60 2.85 -22.41
C ALA A 71 -8.51 4.17 -23.18
N ARG A 72 -7.47 4.32 -24.01
CA ARG A 72 -7.35 5.42 -24.98
C ARG A 72 -8.48 5.43 -26.01
N LEU A 73 -9.04 4.31 -26.44
CA LEU A 73 -10.17 4.33 -27.38
C LEU A 73 -11.42 5.00 -26.80
N TYR A 74 -11.54 4.99 -25.46
CA TYR A 74 -12.62 5.66 -24.73
C TYR A 74 -12.33 7.15 -24.41
N THR A 75 -11.17 7.72 -24.79
CA THR A 75 -10.88 9.16 -24.57
C THR A 75 -11.42 10.05 -25.70
N GLY A 76 -12.60 10.61 -25.48
CA GLY A 76 -13.20 11.67 -26.30
C GLY A 76 -13.92 11.19 -27.58
N ASN A 77 -14.48 12.14 -28.34
CA ASN A 77 -15.04 11.85 -29.66
C ASN A 77 -13.89 11.70 -30.68
N GLN A 78 -13.87 10.60 -31.44
CA GLN A 78 -12.75 10.24 -32.33
C GLN A 78 -12.47 11.31 -33.41
N GLU A 79 -13.45 12.15 -33.77
CA GLU A 79 -13.27 13.25 -34.72
C GLU A 79 -12.50 14.47 -34.19
N TRP A 80 -12.50 14.72 -32.87
CA TRP A 80 -12.02 15.97 -32.26
C TRP A 80 -11.15 15.74 -31.02
N ARG A 81 -10.34 14.69 -31.06
CA ARG A 81 -9.53 14.24 -29.93
C ARG A 81 -8.42 15.24 -29.60
N ASP A 82 -8.37 15.76 -28.38
CA ASP A 82 -7.24 16.58 -27.93
C ASP A 82 -6.02 15.66 -27.76
N PRO A 83 -4.83 16.00 -28.31
CA PRO A 83 -3.61 15.24 -28.05
C PRO A 83 -3.27 15.08 -26.56
N ARG A 84 -3.84 15.94 -25.70
CA ARG A 84 -3.72 15.89 -24.24
C ARG A 84 -4.66 14.88 -23.58
N ASP A 85 -5.68 14.34 -24.26
CA ASP A 85 -6.68 13.44 -23.66
C ASP A 85 -6.10 12.05 -23.36
N GLU A 86 -5.84 11.78 -22.08
CA GLU A 86 -5.24 10.54 -21.60
C GLU A 86 -6.18 9.76 -20.65
N PRO A 87 -6.07 8.42 -20.62
CA PRO A 87 -6.72 7.59 -19.62
C PRO A 87 -6.31 7.97 -18.18
N ILE A 88 -7.27 7.86 -17.27
CA ILE A 88 -7.05 7.98 -15.83
C ILE A 88 -6.64 6.61 -15.30
N ALA A 89 -5.50 6.52 -14.62
CA ALA A 89 -5.08 5.33 -13.90
C ALA A 89 -5.79 5.22 -12.54
N CYS A 90 -6.36 4.05 -12.26
CA CYS A 90 -7.14 3.74 -11.07
C CYS A 90 -6.73 2.40 -10.47
N VAL A 91 -7.05 2.19 -9.21
CA VAL A 91 -7.02 0.88 -8.54
C VAL A 91 -8.40 0.68 -7.92
N LEU A 92 -8.99 -0.50 -8.12
CA LEU A 92 -10.22 -0.90 -7.45
C LEU A 92 -9.87 -1.54 -6.12
N SER A 93 -10.55 -1.15 -5.05
CA SER A 93 -10.36 -1.63 -3.69
C SER A 93 -11.71 -2.07 -3.09
N GLY A 94 -11.74 -3.15 -2.33
CA GLY A 94 -12.97 -3.76 -1.80
C GLY A 94 -12.67 -5.08 -1.12
N ARG A 95 -13.63 -6.00 -1.09
CA ARG A 95 -13.50 -7.32 -0.43
C ARG A 95 -13.54 -8.47 -1.42
N ALA A 96 -14.43 -8.41 -2.41
CA ALA A 96 -14.67 -9.49 -3.36
C ALA A 96 -14.61 -9.02 -4.83
N VAL A 97 -13.91 -9.79 -5.66
CA VAL A 97 -13.98 -9.75 -7.13
C VAL A 97 -14.68 -11.01 -7.62
N LEU A 98 -15.57 -10.86 -8.58
CA LEU A 98 -16.02 -11.96 -9.43
C LEU A 98 -15.20 -11.95 -10.72
N ASP A 99 -14.43 -13.00 -11.00
CA ASP A 99 -13.63 -13.10 -12.23
C ASP A 99 -14.28 -14.04 -13.26
N LEU A 100 -14.98 -13.45 -14.22
CA LEU A 100 -15.60 -14.09 -15.37
C LEU A 100 -14.72 -14.03 -16.63
N THR A 101 -13.40 -13.81 -16.52
CA THR A 101 -12.49 -13.88 -17.69
C THR A 101 -12.22 -15.31 -18.15
N ALA A 102 -12.44 -16.30 -17.29
CA ALA A 102 -12.48 -17.72 -17.60
C ALA A 102 -13.68 -18.34 -16.84
N PRO A 103 -14.92 -18.16 -17.33
CA PRO A 103 -16.11 -18.58 -16.62
C PRO A 103 -16.18 -20.12 -16.54
N ASP A 104 -16.54 -20.66 -15.38
CA ASP A 104 -16.55 -22.10 -15.10
C ASP A 104 -17.95 -22.58 -14.70
N PRO A 105 -18.61 -23.45 -15.51
CA PRO A 105 -19.91 -24.05 -15.17
C PRO A 105 -19.90 -24.94 -13.91
N ALA A 106 -18.73 -25.39 -13.45
CA ALA A 106 -18.59 -26.12 -12.19
C ALA A 106 -18.59 -25.20 -10.96
N ASP A 107 -18.20 -23.92 -11.11
CA ASP A 107 -18.24 -22.94 -10.04
C ASP A 107 -19.71 -22.56 -9.71
N PRO A 108 -20.15 -22.71 -8.44
CA PRO A 108 -21.54 -22.44 -8.07
C PRO A 108 -21.97 -20.97 -8.23
N GLN A 109 -21.05 -20.02 -8.08
CA GLN A 109 -21.32 -18.58 -8.18
C GLN A 109 -21.37 -18.14 -9.65
N HIS A 110 -20.44 -18.60 -10.49
CA HIS A 110 -20.49 -18.40 -11.94
C HIS A 110 -21.79 -18.96 -12.51
N ARG A 111 -22.13 -20.21 -12.17
CA ARG A 111 -23.36 -20.85 -12.64
C ARG A 111 -24.61 -20.10 -12.22
N ALA A 112 -24.73 -19.68 -10.95
CA ALA A 112 -25.90 -18.93 -10.49
C ALA A 112 -26.12 -17.62 -11.27
N ILE A 113 -25.03 -16.92 -11.60
CA ILE A 113 -25.07 -15.64 -12.32
C ILE A 113 -25.43 -15.84 -13.80
N VAL A 114 -24.86 -16.85 -14.47
CA VAL A 114 -25.15 -17.13 -15.89
C VAL A 114 -26.54 -17.77 -16.06
N ASP A 115 -26.98 -18.64 -15.15
CA ASP A 115 -28.33 -19.21 -15.15
C ASP A 115 -29.39 -18.10 -14.99
N GLU A 116 -29.17 -17.13 -14.09
CA GLU A 116 -30.07 -15.97 -13.95
C GLU A 116 -30.04 -15.07 -15.20
N LEU A 117 -28.86 -14.86 -15.80
CA LEU A 117 -28.74 -14.11 -17.05
C LEU A 117 -29.53 -14.78 -18.17
N MET A 118 -29.39 -16.10 -18.34
CA MET A 118 -30.12 -16.88 -19.33
C MET A 118 -31.63 -16.85 -19.07
N ALA A 119 -32.07 -16.95 -17.82
CA ALA A 119 -33.49 -16.89 -17.44
C ALA A 119 -34.17 -15.53 -17.73
N ARG A 120 -33.40 -14.47 -18.01
CA ARG A 120 -33.93 -13.15 -18.39
C ARG A 120 -34.10 -12.96 -19.91
N PHE A 121 -33.57 -13.84 -20.74
CA PHE A 121 -33.58 -13.68 -22.21
C PHE A 121 -33.88 -15.00 -22.92
N ASP A 122 -35.02 -15.06 -23.63
CA ASP A 122 -35.52 -16.27 -24.30
C ASP A 122 -34.74 -16.70 -25.56
N ASP A 123 -33.83 -15.85 -26.07
CA ASP A 123 -33.07 -16.09 -27.31
C ASP A 123 -31.56 -15.80 -27.14
N TRP A 124 -30.76 -16.69 -27.73
CA TRP A 124 -29.30 -16.75 -27.66
C TRP A 124 -28.75 -17.27 -29.00
N THR A 125 -28.57 -16.36 -29.96
CA THR A 125 -28.14 -16.64 -31.34
C THR A 125 -27.01 -15.72 -31.79
N CYS A 126 -26.06 -16.27 -32.55
CA CYS A 126 -24.96 -15.52 -33.12
C CYS A 126 -25.46 -14.53 -34.17
N ARG A 127 -25.32 -13.23 -33.90
CA ARG A 127 -25.66 -12.13 -34.82
C ARG A 127 -25.05 -12.28 -36.22
N ILE A 128 -23.87 -12.89 -36.34
CA ILE A 128 -23.12 -13.00 -37.60
C ILE A 128 -23.53 -14.26 -38.40
N SER A 129 -23.64 -15.42 -37.75
CA SER A 129 -23.93 -16.69 -38.43
C SER A 129 -25.42 -17.08 -38.43
N GLY A 130 -26.21 -16.54 -37.50
CA GLY A 130 -27.60 -16.95 -37.24
C GLY A 130 -27.74 -18.24 -36.43
N GLU A 131 -26.63 -18.90 -36.08
CA GLU A 131 -26.64 -20.17 -35.35
C GLU A 131 -26.88 -19.98 -33.84
N PRO A 132 -27.52 -20.93 -33.14
CA PRO A 132 -27.63 -20.92 -31.69
C PRO A 132 -26.26 -20.93 -31.00
N ARG A 133 -26.10 -20.12 -29.94
CA ARG A 133 -24.87 -20.03 -29.14
C ARG A 133 -25.21 -19.61 -27.72
N ASP A 134 -24.82 -20.39 -26.73
CA ASP A 134 -25.14 -20.12 -25.32
C ASP A 134 -24.37 -18.92 -24.72
N ALA A 135 -24.86 -18.45 -23.56
CA ALA A 135 -24.30 -17.31 -22.84
C ALA A 135 -22.85 -17.53 -22.36
N TRP A 136 -22.48 -18.76 -22.01
CA TRP A 136 -21.11 -19.10 -21.59
C TRP A 136 -20.13 -18.84 -22.73
N SER A 137 -20.45 -19.30 -23.93
CA SER A 137 -19.67 -19.10 -25.14
C SER A 137 -19.47 -17.61 -25.49
N TYR A 138 -20.40 -16.72 -25.12
CA TYR A 138 -20.24 -15.26 -25.29
C TYR A 138 -19.32 -14.63 -24.24
N LEU A 139 -19.38 -15.12 -22.99
CA LEU A 139 -18.50 -14.66 -21.92
C LEU A 139 -17.05 -15.09 -22.17
N GLU A 140 -16.83 -16.35 -22.58
CA GLU A 140 -15.51 -16.90 -22.93
C GLU A 140 -14.84 -16.15 -24.08
N ALA A 141 -15.61 -15.72 -25.09
CA ALA A 141 -15.09 -14.97 -26.22
C ALA A 141 -15.01 -13.45 -25.97
N GLY A 142 -15.71 -12.92 -24.96
CA GLY A 142 -15.80 -11.49 -24.67
C GLY A 142 -16.70 -10.67 -25.62
N ASP A 143 -17.50 -11.32 -26.47
CA ASP A 143 -18.38 -10.66 -27.46
C ASP A 143 -19.85 -10.54 -27.01
N LEU A 144 -20.11 -10.65 -25.70
CA LEU A 144 -21.45 -10.44 -25.12
C LEU A 144 -21.99 -9.01 -25.35
N TYR A 145 -21.11 -8.00 -25.36
CA TYR A 145 -21.50 -6.62 -25.69
C TYR A 145 -21.98 -6.51 -27.15
N ASP A 146 -21.24 -7.14 -28.06
CA ASP A 146 -21.49 -7.11 -29.51
C ASP A 146 -22.73 -7.90 -29.95
N TYR A 147 -23.28 -8.78 -29.09
CA TYR A 147 -24.53 -9.52 -29.32
C TYR A 147 -25.62 -8.61 -29.90
N GLU A 148 -25.82 -7.46 -29.26
CA GLU A 148 -26.86 -6.49 -29.61
C GLU A 148 -26.35 -5.38 -30.55
N GLY A 149 -25.02 -5.27 -30.67
CA GLY A 149 -24.31 -4.20 -31.37
C GLY A 149 -24.43 -2.84 -30.70
N THR A 150 -24.04 -1.80 -31.42
CA THR A 150 -23.94 -0.41 -30.95
C THR A 150 -25.32 0.24 -30.72
N GLY A 151 -25.97 -0.10 -29.61
CA GLY A 151 -27.31 0.43 -29.28
C GLY A 151 -27.76 0.27 -27.83
N SER A 152 -28.11 -0.96 -27.41
CA SER A 152 -28.80 -1.24 -26.14
C SER A 152 -27.90 -1.75 -25.02
N ALA A 153 -26.98 -2.67 -25.34
CA ALA A 153 -26.13 -3.37 -24.36
C ALA A 153 -26.95 -3.95 -23.17
N GLU A 154 -28.16 -4.45 -23.41
CA GLU A 154 -29.12 -4.88 -22.41
C GLU A 154 -28.65 -6.14 -21.67
N ARG A 155 -28.20 -7.18 -22.39
CA ARG A 155 -27.54 -8.38 -21.82
C ARG A 155 -26.28 -8.03 -21.04
N TRP A 156 -25.42 -7.19 -21.62
CA TRP A 156 -24.19 -6.70 -20.97
C TRP A 156 -24.51 -5.97 -19.65
N ASN A 157 -25.44 -5.02 -19.67
CA ASN A 157 -25.91 -4.33 -18.47
C ASN A 157 -26.69 -5.26 -17.52
N ALA A 158 -27.31 -6.35 -18.00
CA ALA A 158 -27.99 -7.33 -17.16
C ALA A 158 -26.99 -8.19 -16.39
N LEU A 159 -25.89 -8.63 -17.01
CA LEU A 159 -24.80 -9.35 -16.35
C LEU A 159 -24.32 -8.61 -15.11
N PHE A 160 -23.94 -7.32 -15.22
CA PHE A 160 -23.44 -6.56 -14.07
C PHE A 160 -24.52 -6.26 -13.03
N ARG A 161 -25.80 -6.11 -13.43
CA ARG A 161 -26.93 -5.98 -12.50
C ARG A 161 -27.16 -7.24 -11.65
N ILE A 162 -26.74 -8.41 -12.12
CA ILE A 162 -26.79 -9.67 -11.36
C ILE A 162 -25.48 -9.80 -10.55
N ALA A 163 -24.34 -9.72 -11.23
CA ALA A 163 -23.03 -10.00 -10.65
C ALA A 163 -22.61 -9.05 -9.51
N LEU A 164 -22.98 -7.76 -9.58
CA LEU A 164 -22.60 -6.77 -8.55
C LEU A 164 -23.46 -6.81 -7.27
N ASP A 165 -24.50 -7.65 -7.23
CA ASP A 165 -25.17 -8.02 -5.97
C ASP A 165 -24.33 -9.04 -5.16
N HIS A 166 -23.30 -9.65 -5.78
CA HIS A 166 -22.44 -10.68 -5.18
C HIS A 166 -20.98 -10.26 -4.98
N ALA A 167 -20.52 -9.17 -5.60
CA ALA A 167 -19.13 -8.72 -5.56
C ALA A 167 -19.01 -7.18 -5.60
N ASP A 168 -17.92 -6.65 -5.03
CA ASP A 168 -17.64 -5.21 -5.06
C ASP A 168 -17.10 -4.77 -6.45
N ALA A 169 -16.50 -5.70 -7.20
CA ALA A 169 -16.12 -5.54 -8.61
C ALA A 169 -16.28 -6.84 -9.42
N VAL A 170 -16.47 -6.72 -10.72
CA VAL A 170 -16.53 -7.83 -11.69
C VAL A 170 -15.42 -7.64 -12.72
N ARG A 171 -14.69 -8.70 -13.04
CA ARG A 171 -13.71 -8.75 -14.12
C ARG A 171 -14.25 -9.68 -15.21
N VAL A 172 -14.23 -9.27 -16.47
CA VAL A 172 -14.78 -10.04 -17.59
C VAL A 172 -14.02 -9.69 -18.87
N LEU A 173 -14.12 -10.51 -19.92
CA LEU A 173 -13.58 -10.18 -21.23
C LEU A 173 -14.53 -9.25 -22.01
N ASP A 174 -13.96 -8.28 -22.72
CA ASP A 174 -14.65 -7.40 -23.68
C ASP A 174 -13.87 -7.36 -25.00
N MET A 175 -14.58 -7.54 -26.12
CA MET A 175 -14.06 -7.49 -27.48
C MET A 175 -14.63 -6.30 -28.28
N THR A 176 -14.77 -5.13 -27.67
CA THR A 176 -15.39 -3.96 -28.32
C THR A 176 -14.67 -3.47 -29.60
N ASP A 177 -15.39 -2.68 -30.39
CA ASP A 177 -14.89 -1.99 -31.59
C ASP A 177 -13.57 -1.23 -31.33
N GLY A 178 -12.48 -1.71 -31.96
CA GLY A 178 -11.13 -1.16 -31.83
C GLY A 178 -10.14 -2.03 -31.04
N THR A 179 -10.59 -3.13 -30.42
CA THR A 179 -9.71 -4.18 -29.86
C THR A 179 -9.01 -5.05 -30.92
N ASN A 180 -9.28 -4.81 -32.22
CA ASN A 180 -8.82 -5.64 -33.35
C ASN A 180 -9.19 -7.12 -33.21
N SER A 181 -10.43 -7.39 -32.75
CA SER A 181 -10.97 -8.74 -32.52
C SER A 181 -10.13 -9.58 -31.54
N ARG A 182 -9.56 -8.94 -30.52
CA ARG A 182 -8.86 -9.61 -29.41
C ARG A 182 -9.53 -9.21 -28.10
N PRO A 183 -10.20 -10.14 -27.39
CA PRO A 183 -10.83 -9.82 -26.13
C PRO A 183 -9.78 -9.40 -25.09
N ALA A 184 -10.13 -8.41 -24.27
CA ALA A 184 -9.27 -7.87 -23.23
C ALA A 184 -10.01 -7.82 -21.88
N PRO A 185 -9.32 -8.03 -20.74
CA PRO A 185 -9.94 -7.91 -19.42
C PRO A 185 -10.41 -6.48 -19.13
N VAL A 186 -11.72 -6.35 -18.89
CA VAL A 186 -12.36 -5.15 -18.35
C VAL A 186 -12.83 -5.38 -16.93
N TRP A 187 -12.79 -4.31 -16.15
CA TRP A 187 -13.17 -4.28 -14.74
C TRP A 187 -14.37 -3.35 -14.56
N VAL A 188 -15.35 -3.80 -13.79
CA VAL A 188 -16.66 -3.15 -13.67
C VAL A 188 -17.08 -3.07 -12.20
N THR A 189 -17.49 -1.90 -11.74
CA THR A 189 -18.03 -1.70 -10.39
C THR A 189 -19.11 -0.61 -10.35
N HIS A 190 -20.02 -0.69 -9.38
CA HIS A 190 -21.06 0.32 -9.12
C HIS A 190 -20.81 1.16 -7.87
N GLN A 191 -19.76 0.84 -7.10
CA GLN A 191 -19.43 1.50 -5.84
C GLN A 191 -18.37 2.58 -6.10
N ARG A 192 -18.70 3.87 -5.89
CA ARG A 192 -17.72 4.95 -6.14
C ARG A 192 -16.56 4.89 -5.15
N ASP A 193 -16.83 4.45 -3.93
CA ASP A 193 -15.92 4.27 -2.82
C ASP A 193 -14.91 3.13 -3.01
N THR A 194 -15.17 2.18 -3.92
CA THR A 194 -14.17 1.18 -4.33
C THR A 194 -13.14 1.72 -5.33
N ILE A 195 -13.30 2.94 -5.85
CA ILE A 195 -12.42 3.46 -6.91
C ILE A 195 -11.43 4.48 -6.33
N ARG A 196 -10.16 4.06 -6.19
CA ARG A 196 -9.02 4.93 -5.87
C ARG A 196 -8.31 5.36 -7.16
N MET A 197 -7.81 6.60 -7.21
CA MET A 197 -6.83 7.00 -8.23
C MET A 197 -5.51 6.28 -7.97
N ALA A 198 -4.85 5.79 -9.02
CA ALA A 198 -3.51 5.22 -8.87
C ALA A 198 -2.53 6.30 -8.36
N THR A 199 -1.52 5.90 -7.59
CA THR A 199 -0.39 6.76 -7.26
C THR A 199 0.52 6.96 -8.48
N LEU A 200 1.49 7.87 -8.38
CA LEU A 200 2.42 8.11 -9.48
C LEU A 200 3.30 6.88 -9.73
N GLY A 201 3.78 6.21 -8.67
CA GLY A 201 4.55 4.97 -8.81
C GLY A 201 3.75 3.81 -9.39
N GLU A 202 2.47 3.69 -9.02
CA GLU A 202 1.52 2.72 -9.59
C GLU A 202 1.33 2.95 -11.10
N GLU A 203 1.04 4.19 -11.51
CA GLU A 203 0.83 4.51 -12.92
C GLU A 203 2.10 4.34 -13.77
N ILE A 204 3.27 4.79 -13.29
CA ILE A 204 4.54 4.55 -14.00
C ILE A 204 4.78 3.05 -14.18
N GLY A 205 4.54 2.23 -13.15
CA GLY A 205 4.73 0.78 -13.20
C GLY A 205 3.80 0.08 -14.18
N ALA A 206 2.58 0.59 -14.33
CA ALA A 206 1.63 0.11 -15.32
C ALA A 206 2.00 0.56 -16.74
N ARG A 207 2.39 1.83 -16.93
CA ARG A 207 2.79 2.39 -18.23
C ARG A 207 4.06 1.72 -18.76
N LEU A 208 5.10 1.55 -17.94
CA LEU A 208 6.35 0.88 -18.34
C LEU A 208 6.13 -0.54 -18.88
N LYS A 209 5.13 -1.29 -18.38
CA LYS A 209 4.80 -2.63 -18.87
C LYS A 209 4.12 -2.64 -20.25
N GLN A 210 3.58 -1.50 -20.69
CA GLN A 210 2.68 -1.41 -21.85
C GLN A 210 3.13 -0.43 -22.94
N GLN A 211 4.09 0.45 -22.65
CA GLN A 211 4.56 1.53 -23.53
C GLN A 211 6.09 1.51 -23.69
N PRO A 212 6.63 1.99 -24.84
CA PRO A 212 8.04 2.35 -24.98
C PRO A 212 8.47 3.37 -23.91
N PHE A 213 9.72 3.33 -23.48
CA PHE A 213 10.19 4.23 -22.43
C PHE A 213 10.13 5.70 -22.83
N GLU A 214 10.34 6.02 -24.11
CA GLU A 214 10.28 7.37 -24.65
C GLU A 214 8.90 8.01 -24.48
N GLU A 215 7.82 7.22 -24.60
CA GLU A 215 6.45 7.69 -24.35
C GLU A 215 6.24 7.95 -22.84
N VAL A 216 6.78 7.10 -21.96
CA VAL A 216 6.68 7.27 -20.50
C VAL A 216 7.52 8.47 -20.02
N GLU A 217 8.71 8.68 -20.59
CA GLU A 217 9.58 9.82 -20.28
C GLU A 217 8.94 11.14 -20.73
N ALA A 218 8.42 11.20 -21.96
CA ALA A 218 7.70 12.38 -22.46
C ALA A 218 6.44 12.67 -21.63
N TRP A 219 5.72 11.63 -21.22
CA TRP A 219 4.56 11.75 -20.34
C TRP A 219 4.92 12.35 -18.97
N LEU A 220 5.98 11.84 -18.32
CA LEU A 220 6.48 12.36 -17.04
C LEU A 220 6.85 13.85 -17.13
N GLN A 221 7.56 14.24 -18.20
CA GLN A 221 7.95 15.64 -18.43
C GLN A 221 6.75 16.56 -18.67
N ALA A 222 5.74 16.08 -19.39
CA ALA A 222 4.54 16.87 -19.72
C ALA A 222 3.56 17.01 -18.56
N HIS A 223 3.36 15.96 -17.76
CA HIS A 223 2.30 15.89 -16.75
C HIS A 223 2.78 15.98 -15.30
N HIS A 224 4.00 15.49 -15.01
CA HIS A 224 4.55 15.41 -13.66
C HIS A 224 5.93 16.09 -13.48
N PRO A 225 6.24 17.24 -14.12
CA PRO A 225 7.57 17.86 -14.03
C PRO A 225 7.97 18.25 -12.60
N GLN A 226 6.99 18.56 -11.73
CA GLN A 226 7.23 18.92 -10.33
C GLN A 226 7.49 17.70 -9.42
N ALA A 227 7.29 16.46 -9.90
CA ALA A 227 7.55 15.25 -9.14
C ALA A 227 9.05 14.87 -9.11
N GLY A 228 9.86 15.47 -9.98
CA GLY A 228 11.32 15.32 -10.01
C GLY A 228 11.81 13.88 -10.28
N VAL A 229 10.96 13.02 -10.87
CA VAL A 229 11.25 11.58 -10.99
C VAL A 229 12.53 11.35 -11.79
N LEU A 230 12.67 11.98 -12.96
CA LEU A 230 13.82 11.75 -13.85
C LEU A 230 15.13 12.27 -13.24
N GLU A 231 15.07 13.39 -12.53
CA GLU A 231 16.19 14.01 -11.81
C GLU A 231 16.64 13.16 -10.61
N ARG A 232 15.70 12.55 -9.88
CA ARG A 232 16.02 11.61 -8.79
C ARG A 232 16.64 10.33 -9.33
N VAL A 233 16.13 9.80 -10.45
CA VAL A 233 16.74 8.67 -11.18
C VAL A 233 18.14 9.06 -11.69
N ASP A 234 18.37 10.32 -12.11
CA ASP A 234 19.70 10.80 -12.55
C ASP A 234 20.73 10.71 -11.42
N ARG A 235 20.37 11.14 -10.21
CA ARG A 235 21.23 11.08 -9.01
C ARG A 235 21.50 9.64 -8.59
N MET A 236 20.49 8.78 -8.59
CA MET A 236 20.60 7.38 -8.13
C MET A 236 21.48 6.49 -8.99
N ARG A 237 21.62 6.79 -10.28
CA ARG A 237 22.46 6.00 -11.20
C ARG A 237 23.87 6.56 -11.40
N ARG A 238 24.17 7.73 -10.81
CA ARG A 238 25.48 8.40 -10.83
C ARG A 238 25.82 9.00 -9.46
N PRO A 239 25.83 8.20 -8.37
CA PRO A 239 26.30 8.66 -7.07
C PRO A 239 27.80 8.98 -7.13
N ASP A 240 28.21 10.11 -6.58
CA ASP A 240 29.63 10.41 -6.34
C ASP A 240 29.99 9.93 -4.92
N HIS A 241 30.70 8.80 -4.83
CA HIS A 241 31.01 8.17 -3.55
C HIS A 241 31.98 8.95 -2.67
N ASP A 242 32.73 9.92 -3.22
CA ASP A 242 33.56 10.81 -2.40
C ASP A 242 32.72 11.87 -1.67
N GLN A 243 31.48 12.12 -2.11
CA GLN A 243 30.52 13.01 -1.45
C GLN A 243 29.77 12.34 -0.28
N ARG A 244 29.84 11.01 -0.11
CA ARG A 244 29.14 10.30 0.98
C ARG A 244 29.50 10.90 2.35
N ALA A 245 28.55 11.00 3.28
CA ALA A 245 28.78 11.61 4.58
C ALA A 245 29.90 10.91 5.39
N ASP A 246 30.05 9.59 5.26
CA ASP A 246 31.14 8.82 5.86
C ASP A 246 32.53 9.06 5.22
N ARG A 247 32.59 9.77 4.08
CA ARG A 247 33.82 9.95 3.26
C ARG A 247 34.14 11.40 2.91
N VAL A 248 33.18 12.30 2.98
CA VAL A 248 33.29 13.70 2.50
C VAL A 248 34.43 14.46 3.18
N HIS A 249 34.80 14.09 4.42
CA HIS A 249 35.99 14.56 5.14
C HIS A 249 37.32 14.43 4.36
N ARG A 250 37.36 13.60 3.30
CA ARG A 250 38.51 13.40 2.41
C ARG A 250 38.62 14.46 1.32
N VAL A 251 37.50 15.09 0.95
CA VAL A 251 37.40 16.04 -0.17
C VAL A 251 37.02 17.46 0.25
N VAL A 252 36.45 17.65 1.45
CA VAL A 252 36.21 19.00 2.02
C VAL A 252 37.21 19.34 3.13
N PRO A 253 37.56 20.63 3.33
CA PRO A 253 38.42 21.03 4.44
C PRO A 253 37.77 20.68 5.79
N ARG A 254 38.61 20.25 6.75
CA ARG A 254 38.16 19.82 8.09
C ARG A 254 37.18 20.80 8.78
N ARG A 255 37.43 22.11 8.68
CA ARG A 255 36.55 23.15 9.28
C ARG A 255 35.13 23.14 8.68
N ASN A 256 35.01 22.81 7.39
CA ASN A 256 33.71 22.73 6.71
C ASN A 256 33.02 21.42 7.09
N PHE A 257 33.75 20.30 7.17
CA PHE A 257 33.23 19.02 7.67
C PHE A 257 32.70 19.13 9.11
N GLU A 258 33.45 19.77 10.01
CA GLU A 258 33.02 20.02 11.40
C GLU A 258 31.77 20.92 11.50
N ALA A 259 31.43 21.67 10.44
CA ALA A 259 30.24 22.51 10.35
C ALA A 259 29.03 21.81 9.66
N MET A 260 29.20 20.59 9.14
CA MET A 260 28.17 19.86 8.40
C MET A 260 27.15 19.12 9.28
N GLU A 261 27.36 19.03 10.60
CA GLU A 261 26.48 18.29 11.53
C GLU A 261 26.30 16.79 11.16
N ILE A 262 27.29 16.20 10.48
CA ILE A 262 27.38 14.76 10.21
C ILE A 262 27.83 14.04 11.47
N THR A 263 27.05 13.05 11.89
CA THR A 263 27.41 12.08 12.92
C THR A 263 27.95 10.81 12.27
N GLY A 264 28.73 10.02 13.01
CA GLY A 264 29.21 8.70 12.55
C GLY A 264 28.16 7.59 12.64
N ALA A 265 26.90 7.91 12.95
CA ALA A 265 25.84 6.98 13.30
C ALA A 265 24.54 7.30 12.54
N PRO A 266 23.52 6.42 12.56
CA PRO A 266 22.19 6.75 12.02
C PRO A 266 21.61 8.02 12.64
N GLN A 267 21.23 9.00 11.82
CA GLN A 267 20.71 10.29 12.29
C GLN A 267 19.43 10.71 11.55
N PRO A 268 18.60 11.59 12.11
CA PRO A 268 17.45 12.13 11.38
C PRO A 268 17.89 13.07 10.26
N VAL A 269 17.21 13.01 9.12
CA VAL A 269 17.35 13.95 8.00
C VAL A 269 16.03 14.65 7.72
N TYR A 270 16.10 15.89 7.24
CA TYR A 270 14.96 16.81 7.17
C TYR A 270 14.77 17.38 5.77
N ARG A 271 13.51 17.64 5.38
CA ARG A 271 13.18 18.33 4.13
C ARG A 271 11.96 19.23 4.29
N GLY A 272 12.06 20.45 3.76
CA GLY A 272 10.95 21.40 3.67
C GLY A 272 10.07 21.11 2.44
N VAL A 273 8.88 20.53 2.63
CA VAL A 273 8.01 20.03 1.56
C VAL A 273 6.53 20.37 1.79
N PRO A 274 5.65 20.32 0.78
CA PRO A 274 4.20 20.40 0.99
C PRO A 274 3.70 19.28 1.92
N ALA A 275 2.62 19.52 2.67
CA ALA A 275 2.09 18.60 3.69
C ALA A 275 1.94 17.13 3.24
N ALA A 276 1.51 16.93 1.99
CA ALA A 276 1.21 15.63 1.39
C ALA A 276 2.40 14.95 0.68
N TYR A 277 3.62 15.47 0.85
CA TYR A 277 4.84 14.98 0.21
C TYR A 277 5.75 14.33 1.26
N GLU A 278 6.28 13.14 0.98
CA GLU A 278 7.28 12.47 1.82
C GLU A 278 8.70 12.75 1.34
N VAL A 279 9.72 12.46 2.15
CA VAL A 279 11.12 12.50 1.67
C VAL A 279 11.35 11.30 0.76
N LEU A 280 11.71 11.54 -0.50
CA LEU A 280 11.83 10.50 -1.52
C LEU A 280 13.30 10.15 -1.81
N PRO A 281 13.64 8.89 -2.15
CA PRO A 281 14.97 8.55 -2.64
C PRO A 281 15.37 9.44 -3.82
N GLY A 282 16.48 10.16 -3.70
CA GLY A 282 17.00 11.12 -4.70
C GLY A 282 16.80 12.58 -4.30
N ASP A 283 16.12 12.85 -3.19
CA ASP A 283 15.80 14.20 -2.74
C ASP A 283 16.96 14.94 -2.09
N TRP A 284 16.93 16.27 -2.28
CA TRP A 284 17.62 17.21 -1.41
C TRP A 284 17.08 17.12 0.02
N ILE A 285 17.98 17.06 0.99
CA ILE A 285 17.72 17.00 2.44
C ILE A 285 18.71 17.92 3.17
N ALA A 286 18.43 18.20 4.43
CA ALA A 286 19.34 18.85 5.36
C ALA A 286 19.45 18.01 6.64
N LEU A 287 20.58 18.13 7.35
CA LEU A 287 20.77 17.46 8.65
C LEU A 287 20.17 18.28 9.82
N ASN A 288 19.70 19.50 9.52
CA ASN A 288 19.18 20.44 10.49
C ASN A 288 17.73 20.86 10.18
N ALA A 289 16.82 20.62 11.13
CA ALA A 289 15.39 20.93 10.99
C ALA A 289 15.10 22.44 10.83
N GLN A 290 15.91 23.32 11.44
CA GLN A 290 15.78 24.76 11.29
C GLN A 290 16.23 25.21 9.90
N TYR A 291 17.34 24.70 9.37
CA TYR A 291 17.77 25.04 8.01
C TYR A 291 16.76 24.56 6.96
N ALA A 292 16.25 23.32 7.08
CA ALA A 292 15.15 22.81 6.26
C ALA A 292 13.86 23.65 6.41
N SER A 293 13.70 24.34 7.54
CA SER A 293 12.58 25.24 7.80
C SER A 293 12.74 26.62 7.14
N GLU A 294 13.96 27.13 7.06
CA GLU A 294 14.29 28.44 6.46
C GLU A 294 14.31 28.37 4.93
N HIS A 295 14.71 27.22 4.37
CA HIS A 295 14.85 26.98 2.93
C HIS A 295 13.65 26.27 2.30
N ARG A 296 12.49 26.26 2.99
CA ARG A 296 11.21 25.83 2.40
C ARG A 296 10.92 26.71 1.17
N GLY A 297 10.56 26.08 0.04
CA GLY A 297 10.14 26.82 -1.17
C GLY A 297 9.04 27.83 -0.88
N ARG A 298 9.07 28.99 -1.55
CA ARG A 298 8.15 30.13 -1.30
C ARG A 298 6.68 29.79 -1.60
N GLY A 299 5.98 29.21 -0.63
CA GLY A 299 4.56 28.90 -0.68
C GLY A 299 3.99 28.69 0.72
N GLN A 300 2.74 29.12 0.95
CA GLN A 300 2.05 28.86 2.21
C GLN A 300 1.71 27.36 2.32
N GLY A 301 1.98 26.74 3.49
CA GLY A 301 1.59 25.35 3.78
C GLY A 301 2.69 24.28 3.65
N SER A 302 3.97 24.66 3.67
CA SER A 302 5.10 23.73 3.70
C SER A 302 5.45 23.28 5.13
N PHE A 303 5.68 21.99 5.31
CA PHE A 303 6.04 21.31 6.55
C PHE A 303 7.51 20.85 6.48
N VAL A 304 8.15 20.65 7.64
CA VAL A 304 9.43 19.92 7.70
C VAL A 304 9.07 18.47 7.97
N LYS A 305 9.36 17.61 7.01
CA LYS A 305 9.32 16.16 7.17
C LYS A 305 10.69 15.70 7.68
N ALA A 306 10.69 14.66 8.50
CA ALA A 306 11.89 14.01 8.99
C ALA A 306 11.86 12.53 8.60
N LEU A 307 12.97 11.96 8.14
CA LEU A 307 13.19 10.52 8.16
C LEU A 307 14.12 10.21 9.34
N PRO A 308 13.70 9.37 10.30
CA PRO A 308 14.55 8.95 11.41
C PRO A 308 15.58 7.91 10.94
N LEU A 309 16.68 7.80 11.68
CA LEU A 309 17.69 6.73 11.55
C LEU A 309 18.18 6.51 10.11
N VAL A 310 18.50 7.59 9.39
CA VAL A 310 19.15 7.49 8.08
C VAL A 310 20.65 7.31 8.28
N HIS A 311 21.20 6.29 7.63
CA HIS A 311 22.60 5.93 7.75
C HIS A 311 23.52 6.94 7.00
N PRO A 312 24.71 7.28 7.50
CA PRO A 312 25.65 8.16 6.79
C PRO A 312 26.02 7.69 5.37
N GLU A 313 25.96 6.38 5.08
CA GLU A 313 26.16 5.83 3.72
C GLU A 313 25.04 6.17 2.72
N ASP A 314 23.89 6.64 3.21
CA ASP A 314 22.72 7.03 2.42
C ASP A 314 22.63 8.56 2.25
N ILE A 315 23.55 9.31 2.85
CA ILE A 315 23.62 10.78 2.85
C ILE A 315 24.83 11.20 2.02
N PHE A 316 24.62 12.08 1.04
CA PHE A 316 25.68 12.58 0.15
C PHE A 316 25.71 14.10 0.21
N TRP A 317 26.87 14.71 0.36
CA TRP A 317 27.02 16.16 0.24
C TRP A 317 26.63 16.61 -1.18
N ALA A 318 25.88 17.71 -1.29
CA ALA A 318 25.36 18.16 -2.58
C ALA A 318 26.34 19.06 -3.37
N GLY A 319 27.50 19.39 -2.78
CA GLY A 319 28.53 20.22 -3.42
C GLY A 319 28.27 21.73 -3.44
N SER A 320 27.23 22.21 -2.75
CA SER A 320 26.79 23.61 -2.75
C SER A 320 27.22 24.39 -1.49
N ASP A 321 26.73 24.02 -0.31
CA ASP A 321 27.10 24.60 1.00
C ASP A 321 27.24 23.49 2.07
N GLU A 322 27.62 23.81 3.31
CA GLU A 322 27.77 22.82 4.38
C GLU A 322 26.45 22.21 4.91
N ARG A 323 25.30 22.50 4.31
CA ARG A 323 23.96 22.20 4.86
C ARG A 323 23.03 21.48 3.89
N GLU A 324 23.32 21.51 2.59
CA GLU A 324 22.59 20.79 1.56
C GLU A 324 23.20 19.41 1.27
N PHE A 325 22.36 18.39 1.36
CA PHE A 325 22.69 16.99 1.12
C PHE A 325 21.68 16.33 0.19
N LEU A 326 22.00 15.15 -0.33
CA LEU A 326 21.14 14.29 -1.11
C LEU A 326 20.91 12.97 -0.36
N TYR A 327 19.65 12.53 -0.33
CA TYR A 327 19.23 11.26 0.24
C TYR A 327 19.28 10.17 -0.85
N LEU A 328 20.36 9.38 -0.89
CA LEU A 328 20.65 8.40 -1.94
C LEU A 328 20.86 6.98 -1.35
N PRO A 329 19.83 6.27 -0.85
CA PRO A 329 20.08 5.10 -0.01
C PRO A 329 20.56 3.88 -0.79
N ALA A 330 21.36 3.03 -0.13
CA ALA A 330 22.06 1.91 -0.74
C ALA A 330 21.15 1.00 -1.58
N ALA A 331 19.97 0.65 -1.07
CA ALA A 331 19.01 -0.21 -1.76
C ALA A 331 18.53 0.33 -3.13
N TRP A 332 18.59 1.65 -3.35
CA TRP A 332 18.08 2.33 -4.54
C TRP A 332 19.14 2.60 -5.61
N ARG A 333 20.43 2.67 -5.25
CA ARG A 333 21.50 3.02 -6.19
C ARG A 333 21.67 1.92 -7.25
N ARG A 334 21.76 2.32 -8.53
CA ARG A 334 22.01 1.40 -9.68
C ARG A 334 22.98 2.07 -10.64
N GLU A 335 24.28 1.93 -10.37
CA GLU A 335 25.32 2.64 -11.10
C GLU A 335 25.34 2.31 -12.60
N SER A 336 25.65 3.31 -13.41
CA SER A 336 25.83 3.22 -14.87
C SER A 336 24.61 2.78 -15.71
N ALA A 337 23.47 2.49 -15.08
CA ALA A 337 22.21 2.20 -15.78
C ALA A 337 21.75 3.36 -16.67
N SER A 338 20.93 3.07 -17.67
CA SER A 338 20.11 4.07 -18.37
C SER A 338 18.92 4.52 -17.50
N ARG A 339 18.16 5.55 -17.93
CA ARG A 339 16.92 5.97 -17.26
C ARG A 339 15.89 4.82 -17.24
N GLU A 340 15.78 4.13 -18.37
CA GLU A 340 14.88 2.99 -18.57
C GLU A 340 15.30 1.78 -17.73
N GLU A 341 16.57 1.37 -17.82
CA GLU A 341 17.12 0.22 -17.08
C GLU A 341 16.93 0.40 -15.58
N TYR A 342 17.17 1.61 -15.06
CA TYR A 342 16.91 1.93 -13.65
C TYR A 342 15.44 1.65 -13.28
N LEU A 343 14.49 2.28 -13.97
CA LEU A 343 13.07 2.20 -13.63
C LEU A 343 12.50 0.80 -13.84
N ARG A 344 13.00 0.05 -14.83
CA ARG A 344 12.63 -1.36 -15.06
C ARG A 344 13.28 -2.34 -14.07
N SER A 345 14.36 -1.94 -13.40
CA SER A 345 15.01 -2.77 -12.36
C SER A 345 14.30 -2.73 -11.00
N LEU A 346 13.40 -1.76 -10.79
CA LEU A 346 12.62 -1.66 -9.55
C LEU A 346 11.43 -2.62 -9.58
N THR A 347 11.14 -3.27 -8.46
CA THR A 347 9.87 -3.99 -8.29
C THR A 347 8.69 -3.00 -8.30
N PRO A 348 7.44 -3.44 -8.54
CA PRO A 348 6.28 -2.55 -8.46
C PRO A 348 6.13 -1.85 -7.10
N GLU A 349 6.55 -2.50 -6.01
CA GLU A 349 6.58 -1.92 -4.67
C GLU A 349 7.68 -0.88 -4.51
N GLN A 350 8.90 -1.19 -4.96
CA GLN A 350 9.99 -0.24 -4.98
C GLN A 350 9.67 1.00 -5.80
N LEU A 351 8.99 0.84 -6.94
CA LEU A 351 8.58 1.97 -7.76
C LEU A 351 7.52 2.85 -7.07
N ARG A 352 6.58 2.27 -6.31
CA ARG A 352 5.68 3.04 -5.42
C ARG A 352 6.48 3.81 -4.38
N MET A 353 7.30 3.16 -3.59
CA MET A 353 8.12 3.82 -2.55
C MET A 353 9.04 4.91 -3.14
N PHE A 354 9.60 4.69 -4.33
CA PHE A 354 10.44 5.66 -5.03
C PHE A 354 9.66 6.90 -5.49
N CYS A 355 8.40 6.77 -5.87
CA CYS A 355 7.58 7.88 -6.40
C CYS A 355 6.71 8.56 -5.36
N ASP A 356 6.23 7.79 -4.38
CA ASP A 356 5.18 8.17 -3.43
C ASP A 356 5.71 8.26 -1.98
N GLY A 357 6.85 7.64 -1.69
CA GLY A 357 7.58 7.72 -0.41
C GLY A 357 7.63 6.39 0.35
N GLU A 358 8.71 6.19 1.12
CA GLU A 358 8.91 4.99 1.95
C GLU A 358 7.77 4.80 2.99
N MET A 359 7.20 5.91 3.47
CA MET A 359 6.13 5.93 4.48
C MET A 359 4.71 5.94 3.87
N ALA A 360 4.57 5.80 2.54
CA ALA A 360 3.29 5.95 1.86
C ALA A 360 2.26 4.89 2.28
N SER A 361 2.69 3.66 2.53
CA SER A 361 1.85 2.55 3.02
C SER A 361 1.34 2.80 4.44
N LEU A 362 2.21 3.22 5.36
CA LEU A 362 1.86 3.59 6.73
C LEU A 362 0.87 4.76 6.75
N THR A 363 1.07 5.74 5.86
CA THR A 363 0.15 6.88 5.68
C THR A 363 -1.21 6.42 5.13
N ARG A 364 -1.20 5.52 4.15
CA ARG A 364 -2.41 4.93 3.54
C ARG A 364 -3.25 4.15 4.55
N TYR A 365 -2.61 3.38 5.43
CA TYR A 365 -3.27 2.49 6.40
C TYR A 365 -3.24 3.04 7.84
N THR A 366 -3.03 4.35 8.03
CA THR A 366 -2.94 4.96 9.36
C THR A 366 -4.16 4.69 10.24
N ARG A 367 -5.36 4.54 9.65
CA ARG A 367 -6.59 4.24 10.40
C ARG A 367 -6.59 2.79 10.91
N GLU A 368 -6.11 1.86 10.10
CA GLU A 368 -6.05 0.44 10.37
C GLU A 368 -4.92 0.13 11.37
N ILE A 369 -3.76 0.76 11.20
CA ILE A 369 -2.65 0.72 12.17
C ILE A 369 -3.11 1.22 13.55
N ARG A 370 -3.81 2.36 13.62
CA ARG A 370 -4.38 2.86 14.89
C ARG A 370 -5.40 1.90 15.52
N ARG A 371 -6.15 1.13 14.72
CA ARG A 371 -7.06 0.11 15.26
C ARG A 371 -6.30 -1.06 15.88
N ILE A 372 -5.15 -1.43 15.33
CA ILE A 372 -4.25 -2.45 15.90
C ILE A 372 -3.65 -1.91 17.19
N GLU A 373 -3.08 -0.70 17.17
CA GLU A 373 -2.53 0.04 18.33
C GLU A 373 -3.57 0.15 19.47
N ASP A 374 -4.75 0.72 19.19
CA ASP A 374 -5.88 0.78 20.12
C ASP A 374 -6.31 -0.60 20.64
N HIS A 375 -6.11 -1.68 19.88
CA HIS A 375 -6.44 -3.03 20.31
C HIS A 375 -5.39 -3.60 21.26
N VAL A 376 -4.11 -3.55 20.91
CA VAL A 376 -3.04 -4.09 21.77
C VAL A 376 -2.97 -3.32 23.09
N HIS A 377 -3.01 -1.99 23.06
CA HIS A 377 -2.99 -1.15 24.27
C HIS A 377 -4.14 -1.41 25.25
N ARG A 378 -5.31 -1.86 24.77
CA ARG A 378 -6.48 -2.15 25.63
C ARG A 378 -6.48 -3.54 26.23
N ASN A 379 -5.69 -4.46 25.70
CA ASN A 379 -5.66 -5.87 26.14
C ASN A 379 -4.32 -6.26 26.78
N PHE A 380 -3.30 -5.41 26.68
CA PHE A 380 -2.02 -5.57 27.34
C PHE A 380 -2.11 -5.25 28.83
N ASP A 381 -1.45 -6.07 29.67
CA ASP A 381 -1.33 -5.85 31.10
C ASP A 381 0.00 -5.15 31.42
N PRO A 382 -0.01 -3.82 31.72
CA PRO A 382 1.21 -3.08 32.00
C PRO A 382 1.81 -3.40 33.38
N GLU A 383 1.05 -4.00 34.31
CA GLU A 383 1.57 -4.42 35.61
C GLU A 383 2.30 -5.76 35.50
N ALA A 384 1.82 -6.66 34.64
CA ALA A 384 2.43 -7.98 34.42
C ALA A 384 3.57 -7.99 33.39
N CYS A 385 3.49 -7.16 32.33
CA CYS A 385 4.35 -7.24 31.14
C CYS A 385 5.00 -5.89 30.74
N GLY A 386 4.73 -4.80 31.45
CA GLY A 386 4.99 -3.45 30.96
C GLY A 386 6.38 -2.87 31.22
N MET A 387 7.22 -3.52 32.03
CA MET A 387 8.51 -2.95 32.45
C MET A 387 9.60 -3.07 31.36
N TYR A 388 9.65 -4.16 30.61
CA TYR A 388 10.58 -4.34 29.48
C TYR A 388 9.89 -4.49 28.11
N HIS A 389 8.68 -5.06 28.07
CA HIS A 389 8.01 -5.46 26.82
C HIS A 389 6.75 -4.61 26.49
N GLY A 390 6.67 -3.40 27.05
CA GLY A 390 5.56 -2.47 26.88
C GLY A 390 5.68 -1.48 25.70
N PRO A 391 4.79 -0.47 25.62
CA PRO A 391 4.70 0.44 24.48
C PRO A 391 5.97 1.21 24.10
N ASP A 392 6.83 1.53 25.06
CA ASP A 392 8.10 2.22 24.77
C ASP A 392 9.05 1.33 23.97
N HIS A 393 9.05 0.02 24.24
CA HIS A 393 9.77 -0.97 23.43
C HIS A 393 9.15 -1.08 22.03
N TRP A 394 7.83 -1.26 21.94
CA TRP A 394 7.13 -1.33 20.65
C TRP A 394 7.44 -0.11 19.77
N ALA A 395 7.47 1.10 20.36
CA ALA A 395 7.82 2.33 19.65
C ALA A 395 9.26 2.38 19.14
N ARG A 396 10.24 1.79 19.84
CA ARG A 396 11.63 1.67 19.38
C ARG A 396 11.78 0.61 18.29
N VAL A 397 11.13 -0.56 18.43
CA VAL A 397 11.06 -1.58 17.37
C VAL A 397 10.42 -1.01 16.11
N CYS A 398 9.34 -0.25 16.22
CA CYS A 398 8.75 0.45 15.08
C CYS A 398 9.72 1.44 14.41
N GLN A 399 10.62 2.11 15.14
CA GLN A 399 11.64 2.99 14.55
C GLN A 399 12.74 2.19 13.84
N HIS A 400 13.24 1.11 14.44
CA HIS A 400 14.19 0.21 13.79
C HIS A 400 13.59 -0.42 12.52
N ALA A 401 12.31 -0.80 12.55
CA ALA A 401 11.57 -1.34 11.40
C ALA A 401 11.60 -0.40 10.18
N LEU A 402 11.49 0.91 10.36
CA LEU A 402 11.62 1.88 9.26
C LEU A 402 13.04 1.88 8.68
N ALA A 403 14.06 1.81 9.53
CA ALA A 403 15.46 1.87 9.15
C ALA A 403 15.95 0.58 8.45
N VAL A 404 15.61 -0.59 8.99
CA VAL A 404 15.96 -1.88 8.39
C VAL A 404 15.23 -2.07 7.06
N SER A 405 13.93 -1.74 6.98
CA SER A 405 13.16 -1.84 5.73
C SER A 405 13.72 -0.93 4.63
N ARG A 406 14.16 0.28 4.98
CA ARG A 406 14.89 1.20 4.09
C ARG A 406 16.18 0.59 3.56
N SER A 407 17.00 -0.03 4.43
CA SER A 407 18.26 -0.67 4.00
C SER A 407 18.05 -1.84 3.03
N LEU A 408 16.91 -2.53 3.12
CA LEU A 408 16.51 -3.61 2.22
C LEU A 408 15.76 -3.12 0.97
N GLY A 409 15.24 -1.88 0.98
CA GLY A 409 14.39 -1.34 -0.08
C GLY A 409 13.06 -2.05 -0.20
N ILE A 410 12.41 -2.34 0.94
CA ILE A 410 11.10 -3.01 1.06
C ILE A 410 10.09 -2.12 1.79
N ASP A 411 8.79 -2.36 1.56
CA ASP A 411 7.73 -1.62 2.26
C ASP A 411 7.75 -1.91 3.78
N PRO A 412 7.84 -0.87 4.64
CA PRO A 412 7.93 -1.04 6.09
C PRO A 412 6.61 -1.47 6.76
N LEU A 413 5.50 -1.58 6.04
CA LEU A 413 4.18 -1.85 6.63
C LEU A 413 4.16 -3.12 7.50
N VAL A 414 4.73 -4.24 7.03
CA VAL A 414 4.77 -5.49 7.80
C VAL A 414 5.72 -5.39 9.01
N PRO A 415 7.00 -4.97 8.88
CA PRO A 415 7.89 -4.76 10.02
C PRO A 415 7.39 -3.74 11.06
N TYR A 416 6.70 -2.68 10.62
CA TYR A 416 6.11 -1.69 11.53
C TYR A 416 4.95 -2.29 12.34
N ILE A 417 4.07 -3.06 11.70
CA ILE A 417 2.98 -3.77 12.39
C ILE A 417 3.53 -4.83 13.35
N PHE A 418 4.59 -5.56 12.97
CA PHE A 418 5.30 -6.48 13.86
C PHE A 418 5.73 -5.78 15.15
N GLY A 419 6.34 -4.59 15.04
CA GLY A 419 6.74 -3.79 16.21
C GLY A 419 5.63 -3.50 17.20
N LEU A 420 4.38 -3.36 16.73
CA LEU A 420 3.20 -3.14 17.58
C LEU A 420 2.62 -4.42 18.22
N VAL A 421 2.87 -5.62 17.66
CA VAL A 421 2.10 -6.83 18.01
C VAL A 421 2.91 -8.01 18.53
N HIS A 422 4.20 -8.11 18.24
CA HIS A 422 5.01 -9.31 18.55
C HIS A 422 5.03 -9.66 20.05
N ASP A 423 5.17 -8.66 20.91
CA ASP A 423 5.14 -8.80 22.37
C ASP A 423 3.75 -8.58 23.01
N SER A 424 2.75 -8.18 22.22
CA SER A 424 1.42 -7.79 22.73
C SER A 424 0.64 -8.92 23.42
N GLN A 425 1.05 -10.18 23.22
CA GLN A 425 0.38 -11.37 23.74
C GLN A 425 1.13 -12.02 24.92
N ARG A 426 2.04 -11.29 25.58
CA ARG A 426 2.73 -11.73 26.80
C ARG A 426 1.78 -11.92 28.00
N LEU A 427 2.17 -12.85 28.87
CA LEU A 427 1.53 -13.12 30.16
C LEU A 427 2.38 -12.65 31.35
N ASP A 428 3.70 -12.54 31.16
CA ASP A 428 4.62 -11.92 32.09
C ASP A 428 5.81 -11.25 31.37
N ASP A 429 6.50 -10.37 32.09
CA ASP A 429 7.70 -9.64 31.64
C ASP A 429 8.98 -10.50 31.67
N GLY A 430 8.86 -11.80 31.97
CA GLY A 430 9.96 -12.77 32.01
C GLY A 430 10.18 -13.49 30.68
N THR A 431 10.59 -14.75 30.73
CA THR A 431 10.96 -15.51 29.53
C THR A 431 9.78 -15.80 28.61
N ASP A 432 8.61 -16.10 29.18
CA ASP A 432 7.33 -16.41 28.48
C ASP A 432 7.51 -17.03 27.07
N PRO A 433 8.09 -18.23 26.91
CA PRO A 433 8.53 -18.75 25.60
C PRO A 433 7.40 -18.94 24.58
N GLU A 434 6.14 -18.88 25.00
CA GLU A 434 4.96 -19.03 24.15
C GLU A 434 4.40 -17.67 23.66
N HIS A 435 4.99 -16.52 24.02
CA HIS A 435 4.50 -15.20 23.59
C HIS A 435 4.50 -15.02 22.06
N GLY A 436 5.59 -15.39 21.38
CA GLY A 436 5.69 -15.36 19.92
C GLY A 436 4.62 -16.22 19.23
N PRO A 437 4.49 -17.52 19.58
CA PRO A 437 3.39 -18.38 19.12
C PRO A 437 1.99 -17.81 19.35
N ARG A 438 1.72 -17.18 20.51
CA ARG A 438 0.43 -16.52 20.80
C ARG A 438 0.22 -15.26 19.95
N ALA A 439 1.24 -14.45 19.73
CA ALA A 439 1.19 -13.29 18.82
C ALA A 439 0.91 -13.73 17.37
N ALA A 440 1.51 -14.83 16.92
CA ALA A 440 1.23 -15.43 15.61
C ALA A 440 -0.21 -15.97 15.50
N ALA A 441 -0.74 -16.58 16.56
CA ALA A 441 -2.13 -17.02 16.63
C ALA A 441 -3.09 -15.81 16.56
N PHE A 442 -2.84 -14.77 17.36
CA PHE A 442 -3.59 -13.51 17.35
C PHE A 442 -3.64 -12.87 15.95
N VAL A 443 -2.52 -12.78 15.24
CA VAL A 443 -2.47 -12.25 13.86
C VAL A 443 -3.38 -13.02 12.91
N ARG A 444 -3.39 -14.36 13.00
CA ARG A 444 -4.24 -15.22 12.14
C ARG A 444 -5.71 -15.18 12.55
N GLU A 445 -6.02 -15.24 13.84
CA GLU A 445 -7.39 -15.17 14.36
C GLU A 445 -8.05 -13.82 14.03
N ARG A 446 -7.27 -12.74 13.97
CA ARG A 446 -7.74 -11.37 13.65
C ARG A 446 -7.47 -10.96 12.20
N ARG A 447 -7.25 -11.94 11.31
CA ARG A 447 -7.01 -11.76 9.86
C ARG A 447 -8.04 -10.87 9.18
N GLN A 448 -9.31 -10.97 9.56
CA GLN A 448 -10.44 -10.33 8.87
C GLN A 448 -10.77 -8.92 9.41
N ASP A 449 -10.61 -8.69 10.72
CA ASP A 449 -11.12 -7.51 11.40
C ASP A 449 -10.04 -6.48 11.79
N LEU A 450 -8.80 -6.94 12.04
CA LEU A 450 -7.65 -6.07 12.29
C LEU A 450 -6.68 -6.06 11.11
N PHE A 451 -6.27 -7.23 10.61
CA PHE A 451 -5.25 -7.36 9.56
C PHE A 451 -5.82 -7.45 8.14
N GLY A 452 -7.12 -7.16 7.96
CA GLY A 452 -7.87 -7.32 6.71
C GLY A 452 -7.26 -6.64 5.48
N PHE A 453 -6.63 -5.48 5.66
CA PHE A 453 -6.00 -4.68 4.60
C PHE A 453 -4.70 -5.28 4.04
N LEU A 454 -4.04 -6.17 4.78
CA LEU A 454 -2.83 -6.84 4.29
C LEU A 454 -3.20 -7.95 3.29
N PRO A 455 -2.38 -8.18 2.24
CA PRO A 455 -2.51 -9.38 1.41
C PRO A 455 -2.12 -10.63 2.22
N ASP A 456 -2.52 -11.80 1.76
CA ASP A 456 -2.46 -13.02 2.57
C ASP A 456 -1.02 -13.47 2.87
N GLU A 457 -0.10 -13.27 1.92
CA GLU A 457 1.34 -13.48 2.08
C GLU A 457 1.97 -12.56 3.14
N ALA A 458 1.49 -11.32 3.27
CA ALA A 458 1.98 -10.37 4.27
C ALA A 458 1.49 -10.72 5.69
N VAL A 459 0.28 -11.29 5.82
CA VAL A 459 -0.23 -11.76 7.11
C VAL A 459 0.52 -13.00 7.58
N GLU A 460 0.82 -13.94 6.68
CA GLU A 460 1.61 -15.12 7.04
C GLU A 460 3.09 -14.77 7.33
N ALA A 461 3.68 -13.81 6.61
CA ALA A 461 5.02 -13.28 6.94
C ALA A 461 5.04 -12.61 8.33
N LEU A 462 4.03 -11.79 8.65
CA LEU A 462 3.86 -11.18 9.97
C LEU A 462 3.71 -12.24 11.07
N ALA A 463 2.84 -13.24 10.86
CA ALA A 463 2.62 -14.31 11.83
C ALA A 463 3.86 -15.20 12.01
N LEU A 464 4.61 -15.49 10.93
CA LEU A 464 5.88 -16.23 10.99
C LEU A 464 6.95 -15.44 11.74
N ALA A 465 7.06 -14.13 11.48
CA ALA A 465 7.98 -13.25 12.19
C ALA A 465 7.68 -13.25 13.70
N CYS A 466 6.42 -13.03 14.10
CA CYS A 466 5.98 -13.10 15.49
C CYS A 466 6.31 -14.45 16.14
N ALA A 467 6.00 -15.56 15.47
CA ALA A 467 6.18 -16.91 16.02
C ALA A 467 7.62 -17.24 16.42
N LEU A 468 8.61 -16.71 15.67
CA LEU A 468 10.00 -17.17 15.69
C LEU A 468 11.02 -16.10 16.09
N HIS A 469 10.60 -14.89 16.47
CA HIS A 469 11.54 -13.77 16.67
C HIS A 469 12.57 -14.04 17.78
N SER A 470 12.15 -14.68 18.87
CA SER A 470 12.98 -15.03 20.03
C SER A 470 13.85 -16.29 19.82
N ASP A 471 13.63 -17.06 18.74
CA ASP A 471 14.30 -18.36 18.51
C ASP A 471 15.73 -18.23 17.92
N GLY A 472 16.20 -17.01 17.68
CA GLY A 472 17.55 -16.74 17.17
C GLY A 472 17.75 -17.02 15.67
N HIS A 473 16.69 -17.31 14.91
CA HIS A 473 16.76 -17.49 13.45
C HIS A 473 17.25 -16.23 12.73
N THR A 474 18.10 -16.40 11.71
CA THR A 474 18.65 -15.30 10.87
C THR A 474 18.34 -15.44 9.37
N GLU A 475 17.74 -16.55 8.96
CA GLU A 475 17.32 -16.82 7.58
C GLU A 475 15.79 -16.70 7.43
N GLY A 476 15.34 -15.98 6.40
CA GLY A 476 13.94 -15.73 6.12
C GLY A 476 13.78 -14.79 4.92
N ASP A 477 12.52 -14.48 4.56
CA ASP A 477 12.26 -13.44 3.56
C ASP A 477 12.66 -12.03 4.07
N ALA A 478 12.50 -11.02 3.22
CA ALA A 478 12.94 -9.67 3.55
C ALA A 478 12.11 -9.01 4.67
N TRP A 479 10.80 -9.28 4.77
CA TRP A 479 9.96 -8.77 5.85
C TRP A 479 10.29 -9.46 7.17
N VAL A 480 10.39 -10.79 7.18
CA VAL A 480 10.68 -11.58 8.39
C VAL A 480 12.04 -11.19 8.99
N ARG A 481 13.09 -11.07 8.16
CA ARG A 481 14.41 -10.61 8.62
C ARG A 481 14.39 -9.17 9.13
N ALA A 482 13.63 -8.28 8.49
CA ALA A 482 13.46 -6.91 8.98
C ALA A 482 12.75 -6.87 10.35
N CYS A 483 11.72 -7.69 10.55
CA CYS A 483 11.03 -7.81 11.84
C CYS A 483 12.00 -8.23 12.95
N TRP A 484 12.73 -9.33 12.75
CA TRP A 484 13.66 -9.88 13.75
C TRP A 484 14.79 -8.92 14.11
N ASP A 485 15.40 -8.26 13.12
CA ASP A 485 16.44 -7.25 13.40
C ASP A 485 15.88 -6.03 14.15
N SER A 486 14.61 -5.70 13.95
CA SER A 486 14.00 -4.53 14.58
C SER A 486 13.78 -4.70 16.09
N ASP A 487 13.42 -5.91 16.55
CA ASP A 487 13.39 -6.22 17.98
C ASP A 487 14.80 -6.43 18.54
N ARG A 488 15.65 -7.19 17.84
CA ARG A 488 17.00 -7.52 18.32
C ARG A 488 17.90 -6.30 18.48
N LEU A 489 17.70 -5.23 17.71
CA LEU A 489 18.40 -3.96 17.94
C LEU A 489 18.01 -3.30 19.27
N ASP A 490 16.78 -3.49 19.76
CA ASP A 490 16.32 -2.92 21.04
C ASP A 490 16.63 -3.83 22.26
N LEU A 491 17.51 -4.82 22.14
CA LEU A 491 17.91 -5.71 23.24
C LEU A 491 18.61 -4.97 24.39
N GLY A 492 19.16 -3.78 24.13
CA GLY A 492 19.74 -2.93 25.18
C GLY A 492 18.74 -2.57 26.29
N ARG A 493 17.42 -2.64 26.03
CA ARG A 493 16.38 -2.44 27.05
C ARG A 493 16.46 -3.45 28.21
N VAL A 494 16.99 -4.65 27.96
CA VAL A 494 17.09 -5.80 28.89
C VAL A 494 18.55 -6.20 29.19
N ASP A 495 19.49 -5.23 29.23
CA ASP A 495 20.90 -5.47 29.55
C ASP A 495 21.69 -6.28 28.49
N VAL A 496 21.13 -6.52 27.30
CA VAL A 496 21.77 -7.36 26.27
C VAL A 496 22.32 -6.52 25.11
N VAL A 497 23.62 -6.66 24.84
CA VAL A 497 24.24 -6.12 23.62
C VAL A 497 23.87 -7.01 22.43
N PRO A 498 23.29 -6.45 21.34
CA PRO A 498 23.01 -7.21 20.12
C PRO A 498 24.28 -7.83 19.53
N ASP A 499 24.25 -9.15 19.33
CA ASP A 499 25.37 -9.91 18.76
C ASP A 499 25.21 -9.98 17.22
N PRO A 500 26.16 -9.47 16.41
CA PRO A 500 26.03 -9.42 14.95
C PRO A 500 25.76 -10.78 14.28
N ASP A 501 26.22 -11.88 14.87
CA ASP A 501 26.00 -13.23 14.33
C ASP A 501 24.52 -13.65 14.39
N TYR A 502 23.71 -13.02 15.25
CA TYR A 502 22.26 -13.20 15.38
C TYR A 502 21.43 -12.11 14.71
N LEU A 503 22.06 -11.17 13.98
CA LEU A 503 21.39 -10.18 13.14
C LEU A 503 21.35 -10.67 11.69
N CYS A 504 20.30 -10.29 10.96
CA CYS A 504 19.89 -10.88 9.68
C CYS A 504 20.33 -10.05 8.46
N THR A 505 20.52 -8.75 8.65
CA THR A 505 20.83 -7.77 7.60
C THR A 505 22.21 -7.15 7.78
N ASP A 506 22.86 -6.82 6.66
CA ASP A 506 24.15 -6.13 6.67
C ASP A 506 24.09 -4.76 7.36
N TYR A 507 22.90 -4.13 7.41
CA TYR A 507 22.65 -2.88 8.11
C TYR A 507 22.59 -3.07 9.64
N ALA A 508 21.78 -4.01 10.14
CA ALA A 508 21.67 -4.24 11.58
C ALA A 508 22.99 -4.72 12.19
N ARG A 509 23.78 -5.51 11.44
CA ARG A 509 25.11 -6.00 11.84
C ARG A 509 26.17 -4.92 12.03
N ARG A 510 25.92 -3.66 11.62
CA ARG A 510 26.96 -2.63 11.65
C ARG A 510 27.23 -2.17 13.09
N PRO A 511 28.50 -1.99 13.49
CA PRO A 511 28.82 -1.55 14.85
C PRO A 511 28.24 -0.16 15.20
N ASP A 512 28.19 0.76 14.22
CA ASP A 512 27.60 2.10 14.36
C ASP A 512 26.07 2.08 14.54
N VAL A 513 25.38 1.13 13.90
CA VAL A 513 23.93 0.90 14.07
C VAL A 513 23.61 0.28 15.42
N ILE A 514 24.39 -0.73 15.86
CA ILE A 514 24.22 -1.37 17.18
C ILE A 514 24.46 -0.35 18.31
N ALA A 515 25.53 0.44 18.23
CA ALA A 515 25.82 1.48 19.22
C ALA A 515 24.69 2.52 19.33
N ALA A 516 24.12 2.96 18.20
CA ALA A 516 22.99 3.89 18.20
C ALA A 516 21.69 3.27 18.75
N ALA A 517 21.48 1.96 18.58
CA ALA A 517 20.35 1.26 19.16
C ALA A 517 20.49 1.10 20.69
N LEU A 518 21.70 0.81 21.19
CA LEU A 518 21.99 0.80 22.63
C LEU A 518 21.74 2.16 23.28
N ASP A 519 22.19 3.25 22.66
CA ASP A 519 21.88 4.62 23.08
C ASP A 519 20.37 4.87 23.15
N MET A 520 19.64 4.56 22.07
CA MET A 520 18.18 4.70 21.99
C MET A 520 17.42 3.89 23.05
N SER A 521 17.92 2.71 23.43
CA SER A 521 17.33 1.87 24.48
C SER A 521 17.56 2.38 25.91
N GLY A 522 18.36 3.44 26.08
CA GLY A 522 18.66 4.07 27.38
C GLY A 522 19.99 3.67 28.00
N ARG A 523 20.93 3.05 27.25
CA ARG A 523 22.26 2.65 27.74
C ARG A 523 23.44 3.49 27.24
N GLY A 524 23.15 4.64 26.62
CA GLY A 524 24.18 5.59 26.20
C GLY A 524 24.70 6.46 27.35
N GLY A 525 25.56 5.91 28.21
CA GLY A 525 26.20 6.71 29.27
C GLY A 525 27.09 5.93 30.24
N GLU A 526 28.39 5.92 29.96
CA GLU A 526 29.57 5.64 30.83
C GLU A 526 29.65 4.31 31.64
N ASP A 527 28.55 3.67 32.04
CA ASP A 527 28.54 2.58 33.05
C ASP A 527 28.78 1.14 32.51
N PHE A 528 29.27 0.95 31.27
CA PHE A 528 29.60 -0.38 30.72
C PHE A 528 31.10 -0.70 30.60
N ILE A 529 31.97 0.20 31.06
CA ILE A 529 33.41 -0.05 31.19
C ILE A 529 33.76 -0.34 32.67
N GLU A 530 33.24 -1.43 33.25
CA GLU A 530 33.89 -1.99 34.46
C GLU A 530 33.61 -3.47 34.79
N ASP A 531 32.61 -4.16 34.22
CA ASP A 531 32.45 -5.61 34.41
C ASP A 531 31.90 -6.38 33.18
N ASP A 532 32.44 -7.58 32.99
CA ASP A 532 32.14 -8.63 31.98
C ASP A 532 32.47 -8.35 30.49
N HIS A 533 33.67 -8.82 30.07
CA HIS A 533 34.10 -9.30 28.72
C HIS A 533 33.61 -8.63 27.42
N SER A 534 33.04 -7.42 27.49
CA SER A 534 32.41 -6.70 26.38
C SER A 534 33.41 -5.96 25.50
N GLU A 535 34.49 -5.39 26.08
CA GLU A 535 35.63 -4.84 25.34
C GLU A 535 36.19 -5.86 24.33
N ASP A 536 36.37 -7.11 24.77
CA ASP A 536 36.91 -8.25 24.00
C ASP A 536 35.95 -8.73 22.86
N ARG A 537 34.72 -8.21 22.83
CA ARG A 537 33.74 -8.37 21.73
C ARG A 537 33.67 -7.13 20.85
N LEU A 538 33.72 -5.92 21.41
CA LEU A 538 33.66 -4.66 20.65
C LEU A 538 34.95 -4.40 19.86
N GLU A 539 36.13 -4.62 20.45
CA GLU A 539 37.43 -4.56 19.75
C GLU A 539 37.49 -5.54 18.57
N ARG A 540 36.76 -6.66 18.67
CA ARG A 540 36.72 -7.72 17.64
C ARG A 540 36.03 -7.27 16.34
N TYR A 541 35.21 -6.22 16.39
CA TYR A 541 34.53 -5.63 15.25
C TYR A 541 34.97 -4.17 14.97
N GLY A 542 35.94 -3.65 15.71
CA GLY A 542 36.63 -2.39 15.41
C GLY A 542 35.88 -1.11 15.76
N ILE A 543 35.17 -1.09 16.90
CA ILE A 543 34.77 0.14 17.61
C ILE A 543 35.98 0.66 18.39
#